data_AF-A0A966UP44-F1
#
_entry.id   AF-A0A966UP44-F1
#
_cell.length_a   1.000
_cell.length_b   1.000
_cell.length_c   1.000
_cell.angle_alpha   90.00
_cell.angle_beta   90.00
_cell.angle_gamma   90.00
#
_symmetry.space_group_name_H-M   'P 1'
#
loop_
_entity.id
_entity.type
_entity.pdbx_description
1 polymer ?
#
loop_
_entity_poly.entity_id
_entity_poly.type
_entity_poly.pdbx_seq_one_letter_code
_entity_poly.pdbx_strand_id
1 'polypeptide(L)'
;MIIVYDGGVGKFIRPCPLISINFNSNKNKIGSLGGTYDITLTGTILDDEGSPYNLNGGQVNSIDNPSVLSTQYDPRPASEFVPYDLKLGAILQKQNAIRKLFSKDGQKIEVCSINGGDPIITFFPTVTSISFEEGIYINTAKYTINLQAPVLFDRNNNVLSEGKMGLAFEPDRPTQPYPYLDSEIFNDNTPQSIEAHLNDVGGFVEDFSDNWSIEIEDGNGNTLDGPNAPLYTKNIVRAYRLTRNLSATGKVIYAPGNGDLSKRYEAWEQARSFINKKILHTHTYADYPRPSIDQYFASGLLNLPSGAFSGYNHSRTEAIDKTAGTVSVSETWLLSSGTALENFNMSIGQSIDDPLQTISINGTIKGLTAITPSGSIYGGSDNYSTPPSQDKNTPYANATIKYNIISNSGQFGYNSVIYKRITNASLLPFNPIPKSVNLGLNEFTGEITYDMTFDTRPCNFIEGTLAENISVNDTYPGDVFAIIPVLGRSTGPVLQYLGSRTEYKRDATIDLLFSPYLLTSGNNCSAGALPYPNANNDIPVYRYRNLLLKPSLHEPYRSRINNLIASLSPAFETGIRKFFLNPPTESWSPKEGRYTISLSWVYELDH
;
A
#
# COMPACT_ATOMS: atom_id res chain seq x y z
N MET A 1 -51.12 23.93 18.49
CA MET A 1 -51.75 22.60 18.35
C MET A 1 -50.69 21.64 17.84
N ILE A 2 -50.70 20.39 18.30
CA ILE A 2 -49.81 19.35 17.77
C ILE A 2 -50.63 18.39 16.92
N ILE A 3 -50.13 18.15 15.70
CA ILE A 3 -50.66 17.17 14.76
C ILE A 3 -49.62 16.08 14.60
N VAL A 4 -50.02 14.84 14.83
CA VAL A 4 -49.18 13.66 14.59
C VAL A 4 -49.81 12.86 13.47
N TYR A 5 -49.05 12.53 12.42
CA TYR A 5 -49.56 11.79 11.28
C TYR A 5 -49.34 10.29 11.49
N ASP A 6 -50.42 9.51 11.47
CA ASP A 6 -50.38 8.04 11.43
C ASP A 6 -50.98 7.57 10.10
N GLY A 7 -50.15 6.95 9.26
CA GLY A 7 -50.57 6.48 7.93
C GLY A 7 -51.07 7.59 7.01
N GLY A 8 -50.52 8.81 7.13
CA GLY A 8 -50.94 9.99 6.36
C GLY A 8 -52.18 10.70 6.91
N VAL A 9 -52.78 10.19 7.99
CA VAL A 9 -53.93 10.83 8.63
C VAL A 9 -53.45 11.66 9.82
N GLY A 10 -53.63 12.98 9.76
CA GLY A 10 -53.35 13.89 10.86
C GLY A 10 -54.25 13.63 12.07
N LYS A 11 -53.63 13.38 13.23
CA LYS A 11 -54.28 13.16 14.51
C LYS A 11 -53.95 14.30 15.46
N PHE A 12 -54.98 14.86 16.09
CA PHE A 12 -54.83 16.04 16.95
C PHE A 12 -54.72 15.65 18.44
N ILE A 13 -53.74 16.21 19.14
CA ILE A 13 -53.65 16.16 20.62
C ILE A 13 -54.20 17.47 21.19
N ARG A 14 -55.19 17.39 22.08
CA ARG A 14 -55.86 18.55 22.68
C ARG A 14 -56.19 18.31 24.16
N PRO A 15 -56.08 19.30 25.06
CA PRO A 15 -55.44 20.61 24.83
C PRO A 15 -53.97 20.45 24.39
N CYS A 16 -53.47 21.44 23.64
CA CYS A 16 -52.11 21.37 23.10
C CYS A 16 -51.12 21.28 24.27
N PRO A 17 -50.25 20.26 24.33
CA PRO A 17 -49.24 20.19 25.38
C PRO A 17 -48.26 21.36 25.23
N LEU A 18 -47.63 21.74 26.33
CA LEU A 18 -46.50 22.64 26.32
C LEU A 18 -45.32 21.93 25.64
N ILE A 19 -44.72 22.58 24.65
CA ILE A 19 -43.56 22.06 23.93
C ILE A 19 -42.30 22.80 24.38
N SER A 20 -41.29 22.04 24.80
CA SER A 20 -39.92 22.51 25.01
C SER A 20 -39.03 21.90 23.93
N ILE A 21 -38.24 22.72 23.25
CA ILE A 21 -37.28 22.31 22.22
C ILE A 21 -35.92 22.80 22.65
N ASN A 22 -35.01 21.87 22.96
CA ASN A 22 -33.63 22.18 23.33
C ASN A 22 -32.71 21.59 22.27
N PHE A 23 -31.77 22.39 21.76
CA PHE A 23 -30.78 21.92 20.79
C PHE A 23 -29.47 21.60 21.49
N ASN A 24 -29.04 20.34 21.40
CA ASN A 24 -27.75 19.88 21.91
C ASN A 24 -26.76 19.75 20.76
N SER A 25 -25.73 20.60 20.75
CA SER A 25 -24.67 20.51 19.75
C SER A 25 -23.72 19.34 20.05
N ASN A 26 -23.47 18.50 19.06
CA ASN A 26 -22.40 17.50 19.10
C ASN A 26 -21.10 18.19 18.69
N LYS A 27 -20.19 18.40 19.63
CA LYS A 27 -18.90 19.04 19.38
C LYS A 27 -17.77 18.12 19.82
N ASN A 28 -16.76 17.98 18.97
CA ASN A 28 -15.48 17.40 19.34
C ASN A 28 -14.40 18.51 19.29
N LYS A 29 -13.13 18.14 19.51
CA LYS A 29 -12.02 19.10 19.46
C LYS A 29 -11.73 19.65 18.05
N ILE A 30 -12.35 19.07 17.02
CA ILE A 30 -12.19 19.45 15.60
C ILE A 30 -13.29 20.45 15.19
N GLY A 31 -14.49 20.36 15.77
CA GLY A 31 -15.58 21.29 15.50
C GLY A 31 -16.96 20.74 15.86
N SER A 32 -18.00 21.35 15.29
CA SER A 32 -19.38 20.91 15.45
C SER A 32 -19.73 19.84 14.42
N LEU A 33 -20.12 18.67 14.88
CA LEU A 33 -20.61 17.52 14.07
C LEU A 33 -22.14 17.59 13.86
N GLY A 34 -22.74 18.78 14.02
CA GLY A 34 -24.18 18.98 14.08
C GLY A 34 -24.72 18.89 15.50
N GLY A 35 -25.94 18.36 15.67
CA GLY A 35 -26.57 18.22 16.98
C GLY A 35 -27.84 17.37 16.95
N THR A 36 -28.53 17.34 18.08
CA THR A 36 -29.83 16.68 18.24
C THR A 36 -30.76 17.62 19.00
N TYR A 37 -32.01 17.73 18.54
CA TYR A 37 -33.06 18.44 19.26
C TYR A 37 -33.72 17.47 20.24
N ASP A 38 -33.65 17.78 21.53
CA ASP A 38 -34.47 17.15 22.57
C ASP A 38 -35.79 17.92 22.67
N ILE A 39 -36.89 17.23 22.39
CA ILE A 39 -38.24 17.80 22.35
C ILE A 39 -39.06 17.15 23.45
N THR A 40 -39.56 17.96 24.39
CA THR A 40 -40.40 17.50 25.50
C THR A 40 -41.82 18.03 25.33
N LEU A 41 -42.80 17.13 25.29
CA LEU A 41 -44.22 17.47 25.30
C LEU A 41 -44.79 17.19 26.68
N THR A 42 -45.23 18.22 27.38
CA THR A 42 -45.88 18.10 28.69
C THR A 42 -47.35 18.48 28.58
N GLY A 43 -48.24 17.54 28.90
CA GLY A 43 -49.68 17.77 28.80
C GLY A 43 -50.46 17.15 29.96
N THR A 44 -51.76 17.43 29.97
CA THR A 44 -52.71 16.89 30.94
C THR A 44 -53.88 16.27 30.19
N ILE A 45 -54.17 15.02 30.49
CA ILE A 45 -55.36 14.29 30.06
C ILE A 45 -56.47 14.64 31.04
N LEU A 46 -57.65 14.94 30.51
CA LEU A 46 -58.89 15.06 31.27
C LEU A 46 -59.79 13.88 30.89
N ASP A 47 -60.64 13.44 31.80
CA ASP A 47 -61.58 12.35 31.53
C ASP A 47 -62.67 12.79 30.54
N ASP A 48 -63.21 13.99 30.67
CA ASP A 48 -64.39 14.49 29.96
C ASP A 48 -64.09 15.52 28.85
N GLU A 49 -62.83 15.91 28.66
CA GLU A 49 -62.45 16.90 27.65
C GLU A 49 -61.18 16.52 26.89
N GLY A 50 -61.05 17.04 25.67
CA GLY A 50 -59.83 17.01 24.88
C GLY A 50 -59.81 15.96 23.77
N SER A 51 -58.61 15.65 23.29
CA SER A 51 -58.33 14.60 22.30
C SER A 51 -57.04 13.89 22.74
N PRO A 52 -57.04 12.56 22.91
CA PRO A 52 -58.04 11.58 22.43
C PRO A 52 -59.43 11.67 23.10
N TYR A 53 -60.52 11.35 22.37
CA TYR A 53 -61.91 11.35 22.85
C TYR A 53 -62.65 10.08 22.41
N ASN A 54 -63.79 9.74 23.02
CA ASN A 54 -64.57 8.57 22.65
C ASN A 54 -65.65 8.90 21.60
N LEU A 55 -65.73 8.08 20.53
CA LEU A 55 -66.64 8.33 19.39
C LEU A 55 -68.14 8.18 19.72
N ASN A 56 -68.51 7.51 20.82
CA ASN A 56 -69.89 7.13 21.11
C ASN A 56 -70.50 7.88 22.31
N GLY A 57 -70.26 9.20 22.41
CA GLY A 57 -71.08 10.10 23.24
C GLY A 57 -71.30 9.65 24.69
N GLY A 58 -70.27 9.10 25.34
CA GLY A 58 -70.33 8.74 26.76
C GLY A 58 -70.85 7.35 27.11
N GLN A 59 -71.14 6.47 26.15
CA GLN A 59 -71.39 5.05 26.47
C GLN A 59 -70.07 4.27 26.56
N VAL A 60 -69.38 4.39 27.70
CA VAL A 60 -68.17 3.60 28.03
C VAL A 60 -68.57 2.19 28.52
N ASN A 61 -69.41 1.48 27.76
CA ASN A 61 -69.90 0.16 28.18
C ASN A 61 -69.05 -1.03 27.71
N SER A 62 -67.84 -0.81 27.19
CA SER A 62 -66.91 -1.91 26.99
C SER A 62 -65.45 -1.45 26.91
N ILE A 63 -64.56 -2.32 27.39
CA ILE A 63 -63.11 -2.29 27.14
C ILE A 63 -62.80 -2.27 25.62
N ASP A 64 -63.80 -2.60 24.78
CA ASP A 64 -63.70 -2.77 23.33
C ASP A 64 -63.95 -1.50 22.50
N ASN A 65 -64.31 -0.37 23.11
CA ASN A 65 -64.46 0.90 22.38
C ASN A 65 -63.14 1.72 22.44
N PRO A 66 -62.36 1.81 21.35
CA PRO A 66 -61.11 2.56 21.36
C PRO A 66 -61.39 4.07 21.43
N SER A 67 -60.73 4.78 22.34
CA SER A 67 -60.63 6.24 22.26
C SER A 67 -59.94 6.61 20.93
N VAL A 68 -60.53 7.53 20.17
CA VAL A 68 -60.05 7.90 18.84
C VAL A 68 -59.52 9.33 18.88
N LEU A 69 -58.40 9.54 18.20
CA LEU A 69 -57.85 10.87 18.01
C LEU A 69 -58.67 11.58 16.92
N SER A 70 -59.04 12.84 17.17
CA SER A 70 -59.76 13.64 16.18
C SER A 70 -58.97 13.72 14.87
N THR A 71 -59.68 13.58 13.76
CA THR A 71 -59.19 13.89 12.41
C THR A 71 -59.78 15.20 11.88
N GLN A 72 -60.71 15.82 12.63
CA GLN A 72 -61.35 17.08 12.25
C GLN A 72 -60.78 18.23 13.06
N TYR A 73 -60.47 19.32 12.37
CA TYR A 73 -60.05 20.55 13.02
C TYR A 73 -61.22 21.17 13.81
N ASP A 74 -61.01 21.38 15.12
CA ASP A 74 -61.92 22.13 16.00
C ASP A 74 -61.04 22.95 16.98
N PRO A 75 -61.16 24.28 17.03
CA PRO A 75 -60.35 25.10 17.93
C PRO A 75 -60.62 24.83 19.42
N ARG A 76 -61.70 24.13 19.78
CA ARG A 76 -62.03 23.78 21.17
C ARG A 76 -61.74 22.29 21.45
N PRO A 77 -61.30 21.93 22.67
CA PRO A 77 -61.29 20.54 23.08
C PRO A 77 -62.73 20.02 23.05
N ALA A 78 -62.96 18.87 22.40
CA ALA A 78 -64.28 18.25 22.41
C ALA A 78 -64.63 17.87 23.86
N SER A 79 -65.85 18.18 24.29
CA SER A 79 -66.38 17.71 25.56
C SER A 79 -67.15 16.40 25.33
N GLU A 80 -66.94 15.44 26.20
CA GLU A 80 -67.63 14.15 26.24
C GLU A 80 -68.22 13.92 27.63
N PHE A 81 -69.41 13.33 27.70
CA PHE A 81 -69.98 12.94 28.97
C PHE A 81 -69.33 11.64 29.44
N VAL A 82 -68.65 11.64 30.59
CA VAL A 82 -68.09 10.41 31.19
C VAL A 82 -68.78 10.12 32.52
N PRO A 83 -69.52 8.99 32.63
CA PRO A 83 -70.08 8.53 33.89
C PRO A 83 -69.01 8.39 34.98
N TYR A 84 -69.35 8.71 36.22
CA TYR A 84 -68.39 8.77 37.34
C TYR A 84 -67.63 7.46 37.55
N ASP A 85 -68.31 6.33 37.37
CA ASP A 85 -67.79 4.96 37.48
C ASP A 85 -66.81 4.58 36.36
N LEU A 86 -66.75 5.36 35.27
CA LEU A 86 -65.97 5.06 34.06
C LEU A 86 -64.82 6.03 33.84
N LYS A 87 -64.65 7.03 34.71
CA LYS A 87 -63.59 8.06 34.60
C LYS A 87 -62.17 7.46 34.55
N LEU A 88 -61.88 6.50 35.42
CA LEU A 88 -60.59 5.80 35.42
C LEU A 88 -60.35 5.04 34.10
N GLY A 89 -61.37 4.35 33.58
CA GLY A 89 -61.32 3.65 32.30
C GLY A 89 -61.04 4.59 31.15
N ALA A 90 -61.70 5.75 31.13
CA ALA A 90 -61.49 6.79 30.13
C ALA A 90 -60.05 7.32 30.15
N ILE A 91 -59.48 7.58 31.33
CA ILE A 91 -58.07 8.01 31.46
C ILE A 91 -57.12 6.93 30.90
N LEU A 92 -57.28 5.67 31.26
CA LEU A 92 -56.40 4.57 30.79
C LEU A 92 -56.50 4.35 29.28
N GLN A 93 -57.70 4.47 28.70
CA GLN A 93 -57.91 4.39 27.25
C GLN A 93 -57.18 5.55 26.53
N LYS A 94 -57.31 6.78 27.03
CA LYS A 94 -56.59 7.95 26.49
C LYS A 94 -55.07 7.78 26.60
N GLN A 95 -54.55 7.22 27.70
CA GLN A 95 -53.12 6.87 27.81
C GLN A 95 -52.69 5.86 26.73
N ASN A 96 -53.48 4.81 26.49
CA ASN A 96 -53.20 3.82 25.45
C ASN A 96 -53.25 4.43 24.04
N ALA A 97 -54.17 5.35 23.78
CA ALA A 97 -54.21 6.07 22.51
C ALA A 97 -52.97 6.95 22.30
N ILE A 98 -52.48 7.62 23.35
CA ILE A 98 -51.20 8.36 23.28
C ILE A 98 -50.02 7.40 23.04
N ARG A 99 -49.94 6.27 23.77
CA ARG A 99 -48.89 5.26 23.53
C ARG A 99 -48.91 4.73 22.09
N LYS A 100 -50.11 4.47 21.56
CA LYS A 100 -50.29 4.01 20.18
C LYS A 100 -49.91 5.09 19.17
N LEU A 101 -50.25 6.35 19.45
CA LEU A 101 -49.93 7.48 18.57
C LEU A 101 -48.43 7.61 18.37
N PHE A 102 -47.64 7.51 19.44
CA PHE A 102 -46.19 7.61 19.45
C PHE A 102 -45.49 6.24 19.45
N SER A 103 -46.10 5.21 18.85
CA SER A 103 -45.53 3.85 18.83
C SER A 103 -44.52 3.62 17.70
N LYS A 104 -44.39 4.55 16.76
CA LYS A 104 -43.54 4.44 15.58
C LYS A 104 -42.61 5.63 15.50
N ASP A 105 -41.33 5.37 15.26
CA ASP A 105 -40.35 6.41 14.97
C ASP A 105 -40.53 6.99 13.56
N GLY A 106 -40.10 8.23 13.38
CA GLY A 106 -40.13 8.92 12.10
C GLY A 106 -41.53 9.39 11.67
N GLN A 107 -42.52 9.38 12.56
CA GLN A 107 -43.83 9.97 12.25
C GLN A 107 -43.72 11.47 12.07
N LYS A 108 -44.44 12.02 11.09
CA LYS A 108 -44.51 13.47 10.87
C LYS A 108 -45.26 14.12 12.03
N ILE A 109 -44.61 15.08 12.70
CA ILE A 109 -45.22 15.91 13.73
C ILE A 109 -45.17 17.37 13.28
N GLU A 110 -46.31 18.04 13.35
CA GLU A 110 -46.44 19.45 13.03
C GLU A 110 -46.90 20.23 14.27
N VAL A 111 -46.22 21.35 14.50
CA VAL A 111 -46.58 22.33 15.52
C VAL A 111 -47.23 23.51 14.82
N CYS A 112 -48.54 23.64 14.97
CA CYS A 112 -49.34 24.66 14.28
C CYS A 112 -49.89 25.70 15.27
N SER A 113 -50.23 26.87 14.75
CA SER A 113 -50.99 27.87 15.51
C SER A 113 -52.36 27.32 15.95
N ILE A 114 -52.93 27.89 17.02
CA ILE A 114 -54.23 27.48 17.56
C ILE A 114 -55.39 27.63 16.56
N ASN A 115 -55.22 28.49 15.54
CA ASN A 115 -56.22 28.79 14.53
C ASN A 115 -56.20 27.86 13.29
N GLY A 116 -55.42 26.78 13.31
CA GLY A 116 -55.42 25.78 12.23
C GLY A 116 -54.74 26.24 10.94
N GLY A 117 -53.75 27.14 11.06
CA GLY A 117 -52.92 27.60 9.95
C GLY A 117 -51.76 26.65 9.63
N ASP A 118 -50.88 27.11 8.74
CA ASP A 118 -49.68 26.39 8.30
C ASP A 118 -48.77 25.97 9.48
N PRO A 119 -48.04 24.84 9.34
CA PRO A 119 -47.10 24.40 10.36
C PRO A 119 -45.99 25.42 10.57
N ILE A 120 -45.70 25.73 11.84
CA ILE A 120 -44.59 26.61 12.23
C ILE A 120 -43.28 25.80 12.23
N ILE A 121 -43.34 24.58 12.77
CA ILE A 121 -42.21 23.64 12.82
C ILE A 121 -42.74 22.26 12.48
N THR A 122 -42.03 21.56 11.60
CA THR A 122 -42.27 20.16 11.26
C THR A 122 -41.04 19.33 11.63
N PHE A 123 -41.23 18.15 12.20
CA PHE A 123 -40.12 17.23 12.49
C PHE A 123 -40.56 15.77 12.49
N PHE A 124 -39.58 14.88 12.41
CA PHE A 124 -39.77 13.43 12.34
C PHE A 124 -38.91 12.79 13.44
N PRO A 125 -39.44 12.64 14.66
CA PRO A 125 -38.65 12.25 15.81
C PRO A 125 -38.54 10.73 15.96
N THR A 126 -37.54 10.31 16.73
CA THR A 126 -37.49 9.04 17.43
C THR A 126 -38.06 9.22 18.84
N VAL A 127 -38.89 8.29 19.30
CA VAL A 127 -39.55 8.39 20.61
C VAL A 127 -38.63 7.81 21.69
N THR A 128 -38.14 8.67 22.59
CA THR A 128 -37.23 8.25 23.67
C THR A 128 -37.99 7.64 24.84
N SER A 129 -39.07 8.30 25.29
CA SER A 129 -39.87 7.81 26.40
C SER A 129 -41.26 8.44 26.46
N ILE A 130 -42.25 7.68 26.92
CA ILE A 130 -43.60 8.16 27.24
C ILE A 130 -43.86 7.84 28.71
N SER A 131 -44.14 8.85 29.52
CA SER A 131 -44.39 8.71 30.96
C SER A 131 -45.69 9.38 31.38
N PHE A 132 -46.35 8.82 32.39
CA PHE A 132 -47.57 9.35 32.98
C PHE A 132 -47.33 9.55 34.48
N GLU A 133 -47.71 10.70 35.03
CA GLU A 133 -47.55 11.01 36.46
C GLU A 133 -48.54 10.18 37.28
N GLU A 134 -48.07 9.55 38.35
CA GLU A 134 -48.93 8.86 39.30
C GLU A 134 -49.73 9.87 40.13
N GLY A 135 -51.00 9.55 40.39
CA GLY A 135 -51.89 10.43 41.14
C GLY A 135 -53.10 9.70 41.69
N ILE A 136 -53.74 10.33 42.67
CA ILE A 136 -54.96 9.83 43.32
C ILE A 136 -56.25 10.24 42.57
N TYR A 137 -56.12 11.08 41.55
CA TYR A 137 -57.23 11.65 40.81
C TYR A 137 -57.61 10.75 39.63
N ILE A 138 -58.90 10.43 39.50
CA ILE A 138 -59.44 9.61 38.39
C ILE A 138 -59.94 10.46 37.22
N ASN A 139 -59.92 11.78 37.34
CA ASN A 139 -60.38 12.75 36.35
C ASN A 139 -59.23 13.45 35.61
N THR A 140 -57.98 13.26 36.03
CA THR A 140 -56.84 13.89 35.37
C THR A 140 -55.58 13.03 35.47
N ALA A 141 -54.78 13.04 34.40
CA ALA A 141 -53.46 12.42 34.37
C ALA A 141 -52.49 13.28 33.56
N LYS A 142 -51.36 13.67 34.15
CA LYS A 142 -50.30 14.37 33.42
C LYS A 142 -49.43 13.37 32.65
N TYR A 143 -48.89 13.81 31.53
CA TYR A 143 -47.97 13.02 30.73
C TYR A 143 -46.80 13.85 30.26
N THR A 144 -45.66 13.19 30.12
CA THR A 144 -44.43 13.73 29.53
C THR A 144 -43.95 12.79 28.44
N ILE A 145 -43.79 13.32 27.23
CA ILE A 145 -43.25 12.59 26.07
C ILE A 145 -41.93 13.24 25.69
N ASN A 146 -40.86 12.45 25.71
CA ASN A 146 -39.53 12.86 25.28
C ASN A 146 -39.26 12.30 23.88
N LEU A 147 -38.91 13.19 22.98
CA LEU A 147 -38.69 12.93 21.57
C LEU A 147 -37.30 13.47 21.19
N GLN A 148 -36.65 12.81 20.24
CA GLN A 148 -35.39 13.27 19.68
C GLN A 148 -35.49 13.40 18.16
N ALA A 149 -35.06 14.54 17.63
CA ALA A 149 -35.00 14.76 16.19
C ALA A 149 -33.61 15.34 15.83
N PRO A 150 -32.86 14.74 14.90
CA PRO A 150 -31.60 15.33 14.44
C PRO A 150 -31.80 16.65 13.69
N VAL A 151 -32.97 16.84 13.07
CA VAL A 151 -33.28 17.99 12.20
C VAL A 151 -34.71 18.46 12.41
N LEU A 152 -34.92 19.77 12.35
CA LEU A 152 -36.23 20.41 12.27
C LEU A 152 -36.41 21.09 10.92
N PHE A 153 -37.66 21.17 10.46
CA PHE A 153 -38.03 21.74 9.17
C PHE A 153 -38.94 22.95 9.32
N ASP A 154 -38.74 23.93 8.44
CA ASP A 154 -39.64 25.07 8.26
C ASP A 154 -40.92 24.66 7.47
N ARG A 155 -41.81 25.64 7.25
CA ARG A 155 -43.03 25.47 6.46
C ARG A 155 -42.81 24.90 5.06
N ASN A 156 -41.67 25.19 4.45
CA ASN A 156 -41.32 24.82 3.08
C ASN A 156 -40.49 23.52 3.02
N ASN A 157 -40.41 22.76 4.13
CA ASN A 157 -39.58 21.57 4.28
C ASN A 157 -38.07 21.83 4.17
N ASN A 158 -37.61 23.05 4.42
CA ASN A 158 -36.18 23.34 4.50
C ASN A 158 -35.66 23.13 5.92
N VAL A 159 -34.38 22.75 6.01
CA VAL A 159 -33.70 22.55 7.29
C VAL A 159 -33.55 23.87 8.04
N LEU A 160 -33.95 23.91 9.31
CA LEU A 160 -33.74 25.07 10.20
C LEU A 160 -32.25 25.30 10.49
N SER A 161 -31.88 26.56 10.78
CA SER A 161 -30.50 27.02 10.90
C SER A 161 -29.62 26.22 11.85
N GLU A 162 -30.10 25.78 13.02
CA GLU A 162 -29.27 25.02 13.96
C GLU A 162 -29.04 23.58 13.48
N GLY A 163 -29.95 23.04 12.67
CA GLY A 163 -29.82 21.75 12.00
C GLY A 163 -28.88 21.76 10.79
N LYS A 164 -28.48 22.95 10.30
CA LYS A 164 -27.49 23.10 9.22
C LYS A 164 -26.04 23.03 9.69
N MET A 165 -25.80 22.87 10.99
CA MET A 165 -24.43 22.79 11.51
C MET A 165 -23.76 21.49 11.07
N GLY A 166 -22.58 21.62 10.46
CA GLY A 166 -21.69 20.51 10.11
C GLY A 166 -20.25 20.99 10.05
N LEU A 167 -19.31 20.05 9.91
CA LEU A 167 -17.91 20.42 9.66
C LEU A 167 -17.78 21.02 8.27
N ALA A 168 -17.47 22.31 8.20
CA ALA A 168 -17.07 22.97 6.97
C ALA A 168 -15.61 22.62 6.64
N PHE A 169 -15.33 22.37 5.38
CA PHE A 169 -13.97 22.23 4.85
C PHE A 169 -13.93 23.05 3.57
N GLU A 170 -13.18 24.16 3.55
CA GLU A 170 -13.06 25.07 2.41
C GLU A 170 -11.88 24.58 1.53
N PRO A 171 -12.12 24.07 0.31
CA PRO A 171 -11.05 23.48 -0.52
C PRO A 171 -10.12 24.51 -1.19
N ASP A 172 -10.46 25.80 -1.19
CA ASP A 172 -9.85 26.81 -2.08
C ASP A 172 -8.81 27.73 -1.42
N ARG A 173 -8.41 27.49 -0.16
CA ARG A 173 -7.35 28.28 0.50
C ARG A 173 -6.07 27.47 0.71
N PRO A 174 -5.11 27.50 -0.25
CA PRO A 174 -3.85 26.73 -0.17
C PRO A 174 -2.89 27.18 0.95
N THR A 175 -3.26 28.16 1.78
CA THR A 175 -2.42 28.70 2.86
C THR A 175 -2.84 28.27 4.26
N GLN A 176 -3.93 27.50 4.44
CA GLN A 176 -4.40 27.08 5.77
C GLN A 176 -4.76 25.58 5.82
N PRO A 177 -3.90 24.72 6.40
CA PRO A 177 -4.01 23.25 6.32
C PRO A 177 -4.82 22.61 7.46
N TYR A 178 -5.73 23.34 8.12
CA TYR A 178 -6.49 22.80 9.27
C TYR A 178 -7.99 23.01 9.11
N PRO A 179 -8.82 22.09 9.65
CA PRO A 179 -10.26 22.31 9.76
C PRO A 179 -10.51 23.58 10.58
N TYR A 180 -11.01 24.62 9.91
CA TYR A 180 -11.46 25.83 10.56
C TYR A 180 -12.98 25.79 10.71
N LEU A 181 -13.47 26.33 11.83
CA LEU A 181 -14.89 26.63 12.01
C LEU A 181 -15.28 27.67 10.98
N ASP A 182 -15.88 27.25 9.88
CA ASP A 182 -16.41 28.23 8.95
C ASP A 182 -17.54 29.00 9.65
N SER A 183 -17.27 30.26 9.94
CA SER A 183 -18.28 31.23 10.36
C SER A 183 -19.23 31.58 9.21
N GLU A 184 -18.97 31.14 7.98
CA GLU A 184 -19.76 31.48 6.79
C GLU A 184 -20.92 30.51 6.51
N ILE A 185 -20.93 29.25 7.00
CA ILE A 185 -22.15 28.42 6.98
C ILE A 185 -23.26 29.06 7.83
N PHE A 186 -22.91 29.82 8.86
CA PHE A 186 -23.88 30.60 9.66
C PHE A 186 -24.53 31.75 8.88
N ASN A 187 -23.95 32.17 7.74
CA ASN A 187 -24.45 33.30 6.95
C ASN A 187 -25.29 32.87 5.74
N ASP A 188 -25.31 31.58 5.38
CA ASP A 188 -26.16 31.13 4.29
C ASP A 188 -27.58 30.84 4.79
N ASN A 189 -28.35 31.92 4.92
CA ASN A 189 -29.80 31.91 5.10
C ASN A 189 -30.53 31.30 3.89
N THR A 190 -29.81 30.68 2.94
CA THR A 190 -30.41 29.99 1.80
C THR A 190 -31.24 28.80 2.32
N PRO A 191 -32.52 28.71 1.95
CA PRO A 191 -33.33 27.54 2.28
C PRO A 191 -32.70 26.32 1.58
N GLN A 192 -32.27 25.33 2.36
CA GLN A 192 -31.69 24.09 1.85
C GLN A 192 -32.66 22.93 2.12
N SER A 193 -32.95 22.14 1.08
CA SER A 193 -33.61 20.85 1.24
C SER A 193 -32.69 19.88 1.98
N ILE A 194 -33.27 18.83 2.56
CA ILE A 194 -32.47 17.81 3.25
C ILE A 194 -31.47 17.12 2.30
N GLU A 195 -31.83 16.89 1.04
CA GLU A 195 -30.91 16.30 0.06
C GLU A 195 -29.75 17.24 -0.29
N ALA A 196 -30.03 18.53 -0.45
CA ALA A 196 -28.99 19.53 -0.72
C ALA A 196 -28.01 19.61 0.47
N HIS A 197 -28.55 19.64 1.68
CA HIS A 197 -27.76 19.66 2.90
C HIS A 197 -26.90 18.39 3.05
N LEU A 198 -27.49 17.20 2.87
CA LEU A 198 -26.77 15.93 2.92
C LEU A 198 -25.64 15.80 1.89
N ASN A 199 -25.78 16.46 0.74
CA ASN A 199 -24.71 16.51 -0.25
C ASN A 199 -23.56 17.43 0.18
N ASP A 200 -23.84 18.49 0.92
CA ASP A 200 -22.83 19.45 1.41
C ASP A 200 -22.07 18.93 2.65
N VAL A 201 -22.79 18.44 3.66
CA VAL A 201 -22.18 17.94 4.90
C VAL A 201 -21.77 16.47 4.82
N GLY A 202 -22.19 15.75 3.78
CA GLY A 202 -21.89 14.33 3.57
C GLY A 202 -22.75 13.38 4.40
N GLY A 203 -23.22 13.77 5.58
CA GLY A 203 -24.18 13.03 6.39
C GLY A 203 -24.24 13.52 7.84
N PHE A 204 -25.30 13.15 8.56
CA PHE A 204 -25.40 13.43 10.00
C PHE A 204 -24.65 12.38 10.81
N VAL A 205 -23.69 12.82 11.62
CA VAL A 205 -22.84 11.95 12.44
C VAL A 205 -22.97 12.28 13.93
N GLU A 206 -22.91 11.25 14.76
CA GLU A 206 -22.86 11.36 16.21
C GLU A 206 -21.45 11.65 16.68
N ASP A 207 -20.50 10.89 16.14
CA ASP A 207 -19.09 10.94 16.50
C ASP A 207 -18.20 10.68 15.27
N PHE A 208 -16.99 11.23 15.32
CA PHE A 208 -15.97 11.07 14.30
C PHE A 208 -14.57 11.10 14.91
N SER A 209 -13.74 10.15 14.52
CA SER A 209 -12.33 10.08 14.85
C SER A 209 -11.47 9.94 13.60
N ASP A 210 -10.40 10.73 13.51
CA ASP A 210 -9.32 10.57 12.54
C ASP A 210 -8.00 10.43 13.30
N ASN A 211 -7.38 9.25 13.19
CA ASN A 211 -6.14 8.95 13.89
C ASN A 211 -5.05 8.58 12.90
N TRP A 212 -3.89 9.21 13.05
CA TRP A 212 -2.70 8.99 12.24
C TRP A 212 -1.59 8.40 13.10
N SER A 213 -0.98 7.32 12.64
CA SER A 213 0.24 6.76 13.24
C SER A 213 1.33 6.59 12.21
N ILE A 214 2.57 6.73 12.65
CA ILE A 214 3.76 6.44 11.87
C ILE A 214 4.66 5.51 12.65
N GLU A 215 5.18 4.51 11.97
CA GLU A 215 6.09 3.51 12.53
C GLU A 215 7.29 3.38 11.60
N ILE A 216 8.45 3.07 12.17
CA ILE A 216 9.64 2.79 11.37
C ILE A 216 9.49 1.38 10.80
N GLU A 217 9.69 1.24 9.50
CA GLU A 217 9.75 -0.08 8.86
C GLU A 217 11.20 -0.60 8.95
N ASP A 218 11.53 -1.25 10.07
CA ASP A 218 12.85 -1.85 10.27
C ASP A 218 13.00 -3.11 9.40
N GLY A 219 14.16 -3.23 8.74
CA GLY A 219 14.52 -4.41 7.93
C GLY A 219 14.48 -4.19 6.42
N ASN A 220 13.98 -3.05 5.93
CA ASN A 220 13.99 -2.71 4.50
C ASN A 220 14.49 -1.27 4.31
N GLY A 221 15.72 -1.10 3.82
CA GLY A 221 16.32 0.22 3.60
C GLY A 221 16.29 0.61 2.13
N ASN A 222 16.16 1.91 1.84
CA ASN A 222 16.55 2.41 0.53
C ASN A 222 18.04 2.75 0.58
N THR A 223 18.83 1.94 -0.11
CA THR A 223 20.23 2.23 -0.43
C THR A 223 20.27 3.27 -1.56
N LEU A 224 20.85 4.44 -1.32
CA LEU A 224 21.09 5.43 -2.38
C LEU A 224 22.19 4.89 -3.30
N ASP A 225 21.78 4.05 -4.26
CA ASP A 225 22.68 3.43 -5.23
C ASP A 225 22.56 4.19 -6.55
N GLY A 226 23.60 4.96 -6.87
CA GLY A 226 23.77 5.57 -8.19
C GLY A 226 25.23 5.44 -8.62
N PRO A 227 25.53 5.55 -9.93
CA PRO A 227 26.91 5.47 -10.43
C PRO A 227 27.85 6.50 -9.79
N ASN A 228 27.31 7.60 -9.28
CA ASN A 228 28.01 8.69 -8.59
C ASN A 228 27.72 8.77 -7.07
N ALA A 229 27.01 7.80 -6.49
CA ALA A 229 26.74 7.81 -5.05
C ALA A 229 28.06 7.60 -4.28
N PRO A 230 28.37 8.46 -3.29
CA PRO A 230 29.61 8.33 -2.53
C PRO A 230 29.70 6.94 -1.88
N LEU A 231 30.86 6.28 -2.01
CA LEU A 231 31.17 4.91 -1.56
C LEU A 231 31.02 4.66 -0.05
N TYR A 232 30.61 5.67 0.71
CA TYR A 232 30.30 5.58 2.13
C TYR A 232 28.79 5.46 2.28
N THR A 233 28.32 4.49 3.07
CA THR A 233 26.95 4.26 3.56
C THR A 233 26.43 5.46 4.37
N LYS A 234 26.43 6.66 3.79
CA LYS A 234 26.14 7.89 4.52
C LYS A 234 24.65 8.06 4.79
N ASN A 235 23.75 7.41 4.06
CA ASN A 235 22.32 7.44 4.36
C ASN A 235 21.63 6.14 3.88
N ILE A 236 21.51 5.12 4.76
CA ILE A 236 20.40 4.18 4.62
C ILE A 236 19.17 5.00 4.98
N VAL A 237 18.38 5.38 3.98
CA VAL A 237 17.15 6.12 4.24
C VAL A 237 16.12 5.10 4.72
N ARG A 238 15.64 5.29 5.96
CA ARG A 238 14.64 4.42 6.57
C ARG A 238 13.31 4.56 5.84
N ALA A 239 12.62 3.46 5.64
CA ALA A 239 11.21 3.49 5.25
C ALA A 239 10.33 3.67 6.49
N TYR A 240 9.13 4.21 6.30
CA TYR A 240 8.14 4.36 7.36
C TYR A 240 6.82 3.77 6.93
N ARG A 241 6.10 3.17 7.86
CA ARG A 241 4.71 2.77 7.68
C ARG A 241 3.81 3.84 8.26
N LEU A 242 2.93 4.36 7.42
CA LEU A 242 1.94 5.35 7.78
C LEU A 242 0.58 4.69 7.81
N THR A 243 -0.16 4.86 8.91
CA THR A 243 -1.52 4.33 9.04
C THR A 243 -2.47 5.46 9.38
N ARG A 244 -3.60 5.55 8.66
CA ARG A 244 -4.73 6.41 8.98
C ARG A 244 -5.93 5.54 9.33
N ASN A 245 -6.54 5.80 10.47
CA ASN A 245 -7.75 5.13 10.94
C ASN A 245 -8.86 6.16 11.12
N LEU A 246 -9.87 6.05 10.27
CA LEU A 246 -11.08 6.85 10.30
C LEU A 246 -12.21 6.01 10.88
N SER A 247 -13.01 6.61 11.76
CA SER A 247 -14.26 6.02 12.24
C SER A 247 -15.31 7.09 12.39
N ALA A 248 -16.53 6.79 11.94
CA ALA A 248 -17.68 7.65 12.12
C ALA A 248 -18.90 6.80 12.52
N THR A 249 -19.71 7.36 13.42
CA THR A 249 -21.02 6.82 13.80
C THR A 249 -22.08 7.75 13.24
N GLY A 250 -22.99 7.24 12.41
CA GLY A 250 -24.03 8.05 11.80
C GLY A 250 -25.29 8.13 12.65
N LYS A 251 -26.14 9.12 12.38
CA LYS A 251 -27.49 9.22 12.96
C LYS A 251 -28.52 8.65 12.00
N VAL A 252 -29.51 7.96 12.53
CA VAL A 252 -30.73 7.68 11.76
C VAL A 252 -31.50 8.99 11.64
N ILE A 253 -31.83 9.39 10.42
CA ILE A 253 -32.66 10.56 10.18
C ILE A 253 -33.92 10.16 9.44
N TYR A 254 -35.01 10.85 9.76
CA TYR A 254 -36.26 10.80 9.04
C TYR A 254 -36.52 12.17 8.45
N ALA A 255 -36.86 12.21 7.16
CA ALA A 255 -37.09 13.46 6.45
C ALA A 255 -38.37 13.38 5.61
N PRO A 256 -38.89 14.51 5.11
CA PRO A 256 -40.02 14.53 4.19
C PRO A 256 -39.77 13.61 2.99
N GLY A 257 -40.65 12.63 2.77
CA GLY A 257 -40.62 11.75 1.60
C GLY A 257 -41.68 12.15 0.58
N ASN A 258 -42.03 11.23 -0.32
CA ASN A 258 -43.14 11.44 -1.26
C ASN A 258 -44.48 11.36 -0.49
N GLY A 259 -45.19 12.49 -0.39
CA GLY A 259 -46.45 12.59 0.35
C GLY A 259 -46.25 12.70 1.87
N ASP A 260 -47.14 12.12 2.67
CA ASP A 260 -47.07 12.15 4.14
C ASP A 260 -46.16 11.06 4.77
N LEU A 261 -45.41 10.33 3.94
CA LEU A 261 -44.48 9.29 4.40
C LEU A 261 -43.08 9.87 4.62
N SER A 262 -42.45 9.50 5.73
CA SER A 262 -41.06 9.85 6.00
C SER A 262 -40.10 8.98 5.19
N LYS A 263 -39.07 9.59 4.60
CA LYS A 263 -37.91 8.88 4.08
C LYS A 263 -36.93 8.63 5.22
N ARG A 264 -36.59 7.37 5.46
CA ARG A 264 -35.58 6.94 6.44
C ARG A 264 -34.21 6.90 5.77
N TYR A 265 -33.22 7.50 6.40
CA TYR A 265 -31.82 7.36 6.03
C TYR A 265 -31.10 6.58 7.12
N GLU A 266 -30.40 5.53 6.72
CA GLU A 266 -29.74 4.65 7.69
C GLU A 266 -28.46 5.30 8.23
N ALA A 267 -28.20 5.08 9.52
CA ALA A 267 -27.03 5.61 10.21
C ALA A 267 -25.71 5.27 9.50
N TRP A 268 -25.52 4.01 9.09
CA TRP A 268 -24.29 3.59 8.41
C TRP A 268 -24.10 4.27 7.04
N GLU A 269 -25.19 4.60 6.32
CA GLU A 269 -25.11 5.33 5.04
C GLU A 269 -24.67 6.77 5.26
N GLN A 270 -25.17 7.40 6.32
CA GLN A 270 -24.77 8.74 6.75
C GLN A 270 -23.28 8.76 7.13
N ALA A 271 -22.83 7.83 7.96
CA ALA A 271 -21.43 7.68 8.34
C ALA A 271 -20.51 7.46 7.12
N ARG A 272 -20.92 6.56 6.21
CA ARG A 272 -20.16 6.26 4.99
C ARG A 272 -20.05 7.45 4.05
N SER A 273 -21.17 8.15 3.83
CA SER A 273 -21.22 9.31 2.95
C SER A 273 -20.45 10.48 3.55
N PHE A 274 -20.49 10.68 4.87
CA PHE A 274 -19.65 11.65 5.58
C PHE A 274 -18.15 11.36 5.37
N ILE A 275 -17.69 10.13 5.62
CA ILE A 275 -16.29 9.74 5.41
C ILE A 275 -15.89 9.91 3.94
N ASN A 276 -16.66 9.38 2.99
CA ASN A 276 -16.26 9.38 1.58
C ASN A 276 -16.37 10.75 0.91
N LYS A 277 -17.47 11.49 1.11
CA LYS A 277 -17.72 12.75 0.42
C LYS A 277 -17.11 13.96 1.12
N LYS A 278 -16.98 13.94 2.45
CA LYS A 278 -16.51 15.11 3.21
C LYS A 278 -15.09 14.95 3.72
N ILE A 279 -14.73 13.77 4.24
CA ILE A 279 -13.35 13.56 4.69
C ILE A 279 -12.49 13.22 3.48
N LEU A 280 -12.73 12.11 2.80
CA LEU A 280 -11.81 11.61 1.78
C LEU A 280 -11.79 12.42 0.47
N HIS A 281 -12.92 13.01 0.06
CA HIS A 281 -13.04 13.80 -1.18
C HIS A 281 -12.65 15.27 -1.03
N THR A 282 -12.71 15.84 0.18
CA THR A 282 -12.33 17.26 0.40
C THR A 282 -10.83 17.45 0.63
N HIS A 283 -10.07 16.37 0.87
CA HIS A 283 -8.61 16.44 0.91
C HIS A 283 -8.12 16.59 -0.53
N THR A 284 -7.85 17.84 -0.91
CA THR A 284 -7.15 18.17 -2.15
C THR A 284 -5.76 17.53 -2.13
N TYR A 285 -5.06 17.64 -3.26
CA TYR A 285 -3.87 16.90 -3.64
C TYR A 285 -2.73 16.82 -2.58
N ALA A 286 -2.74 17.66 -1.53
CA ALA A 286 -1.70 17.87 -0.52
C ALA A 286 -1.65 16.89 0.66
N ASP A 287 -2.77 16.29 1.09
CA ASP A 287 -2.80 15.53 2.35
C ASP A 287 -2.41 14.05 2.23
N TYR A 288 -2.42 13.53 0.99
CA TYR A 288 -1.96 12.17 0.70
C TYR A 288 -0.49 12.17 0.33
N PRO A 289 0.29 11.16 0.76
CA PRO A 289 1.71 11.06 0.43
C PRO A 289 1.87 10.76 -1.07
N ARG A 290 1.93 11.81 -1.89
CA ARG A 290 2.11 11.71 -3.34
C ARG A 290 3.57 11.99 -3.73
N PRO A 291 4.05 11.33 -4.80
CA PRO A 291 5.29 11.75 -5.43
C PRO A 291 5.06 13.15 -6.04
N SER A 292 5.87 14.13 -5.63
CA SER A 292 6.04 15.46 -6.26
C SER A 292 5.33 16.72 -5.69
N ILE A 293 4.94 16.78 -4.41
CA ILE A 293 4.44 18.05 -3.83
C ILE A 293 5.51 18.68 -2.93
N ASP A 294 5.80 19.96 -3.16
CA ASP A 294 6.69 20.83 -2.36
C ASP A 294 6.14 21.17 -0.95
N GLN A 295 5.23 20.36 -0.39
CA GLN A 295 4.61 20.58 0.92
C GLN A 295 4.96 19.44 1.88
N TYR A 296 5.21 19.80 3.14
CA TYR A 296 5.50 18.85 4.22
C TYR A 296 4.35 17.85 4.34
N PHE A 297 4.67 16.57 4.27
CA PHE A 297 3.69 15.52 4.56
C PHE A 297 3.29 15.61 6.05
N ALA A 298 1.98 15.63 6.31
CA ALA A 298 1.41 15.86 7.63
C ALA A 298 2.03 17.11 8.30
N SER A 299 2.02 18.23 7.57
CA SER A 299 2.46 19.55 8.04
C SER A 299 1.83 19.86 9.40
N GLY A 300 2.67 20.04 10.42
CA GLY A 300 2.26 20.26 11.81
C GLY A 300 2.04 19.02 12.69
N LEU A 301 2.11 17.81 12.13
CA LEU A 301 2.15 16.54 12.88
C LEU A 301 3.53 15.88 12.80
N LEU A 302 4.04 15.63 11.59
CA LEU A 302 5.29 14.87 11.36
C LEU A 302 6.37 15.64 10.61
N ASN A 303 6.00 16.65 9.81
CA ASN A 303 6.93 17.51 9.07
C ASN A 303 8.01 16.74 8.29
N LEU A 304 7.66 15.61 7.64
CA LEU A 304 8.62 14.91 6.79
C LEU A 304 8.98 15.81 5.60
N PRO A 305 10.28 16.01 5.29
CA PRO A 305 10.71 16.96 4.27
C PRO A 305 10.12 16.58 2.91
N SER A 306 9.46 17.56 2.28
CA SER A 306 8.88 17.43 0.95
C SER A 306 9.94 16.99 -0.06
N GLY A 307 9.57 16.06 -0.94
CA GLY A 307 10.48 15.51 -1.97
C GLY A 307 11.47 14.44 -1.51
N ALA A 308 11.66 14.23 -0.19
CA ALA A 308 12.53 13.17 0.31
C ALA A 308 11.83 11.80 0.42
N PHE A 309 10.50 11.79 0.56
CA PHE A 309 9.68 10.58 0.71
C PHE A 309 8.45 10.65 -0.18
N SER A 310 8.05 9.50 -0.71
CA SER A 310 6.80 9.29 -1.45
C SER A 310 6.03 8.11 -0.86
N GLY A 311 4.70 8.15 -0.95
CA GLY A 311 3.83 7.06 -0.50
C GLY A 311 3.67 5.98 -1.56
N TYR A 312 3.87 4.72 -1.14
CA TYR A 312 3.75 3.53 -1.97
C TYR A 312 2.91 2.46 -1.28
N ASN A 313 2.54 1.43 -2.04
CA ASN A 313 1.80 0.25 -1.59
C ASN A 313 0.58 0.63 -0.74
N HIS A 314 -0.20 1.61 -1.24
CA HIS A 314 -1.40 2.02 -0.54
C HIS A 314 -2.36 0.83 -0.44
N SER A 315 -2.86 0.57 0.77
CA SER A 315 -3.94 -0.40 1.02
C SER A 315 -5.04 0.25 1.84
N ARG A 316 -6.29 -0.10 1.55
CA ARG A 316 -7.47 0.40 2.27
C ARG A 316 -8.40 -0.75 2.62
N THR A 317 -8.88 -0.75 3.86
CA THR A 317 -9.92 -1.65 4.36
C THR A 317 -11.09 -0.83 4.87
N GLU A 318 -12.30 -1.10 4.36
CA GLU A 318 -13.55 -0.50 4.83
C GLU A 318 -14.36 -1.56 5.59
N ALA A 319 -14.77 -1.25 6.81
CA ALA A 319 -15.68 -2.08 7.60
C ALA A 319 -16.95 -1.29 7.91
N ILE A 320 -18.10 -1.93 7.69
CA ILE A 320 -19.44 -1.33 7.83
C ILE A 320 -20.23 -2.18 8.82
N ASP A 321 -20.62 -1.58 9.94
CA ASP A 321 -21.55 -2.16 10.89
C ASP A 321 -22.93 -1.49 10.74
N LYS A 322 -23.84 -2.19 10.07
CA LYS A 322 -25.21 -1.70 9.84
C LYS A 322 -26.02 -1.57 11.13
N THR A 323 -25.72 -2.37 12.15
CA THR A 323 -26.46 -2.41 13.41
C THR A 323 -26.01 -1.34 14.39
N ALA A 324 -24.70 -1.12 14.49
CA ALA A 324 -24.15 -0.01 15.27
C ALA A 324 -24.22 1.33 14.53
N GLY A 325 -24.48 1.33 13.22
CA GLY A 325 -24.50 2.55 12.39
C GLY A 325 -23.11 3.13 12.17
N THR A 326 -22.06 2.32 12.33
CA THR A 326 -20.67 2.76 12.29
C THR A 326 -19.98 2.32 11.01
N VAL A 327 -19.06 3.17 10.55
CA VAL A 327 -18.16 2.87 9.43
C VAL A 327 -16.75 3.21 9.85
N SER A 328 -15.83 2.28 9.62
CA SER A 328 -14.40 2.50 9.83
C SER A 328 -13.62 2.25 8.56
N VAL A 329 -12.69 3.14 8.25
CA VAL A 329 -11.76 3.03 7.13
C VAL A 329 -10.35 3.03 7.68
N SER A 330 -9.60 1.98 7.38
CA SER A 330 -8.17 1.90 7.66
C SER A 330 -7.40 2.02 6.36
N GLU A 331 -6.46 2.95 6.31
CA GLU A 331 -5.54 3.15 5.19
C GLU A 331 -4.09 3.00 5.64
N THR A 332 -3.27 2.38 4.82
CA THR A 332 -1.84 2.20 5.08
C THR A 332 -1.00 2.57 3.87
N TRP A 333 0.10 3.28 4.10
CA TRP A 333 1.12 3.57 3.09
C TRP A 333 2.50 3.19 3.58
N LEU A 334 3.37 2.82 2.64
CA LEU A 334 4.80 2.71 2.86
C LEU A 334 5.50 3.95 2.30
N LEU A 335 6.06 4.76 3.18
CA LEU A 335 6.83 5.94 2.84
C LEU A 335 8.29 5.54 2.57
N SER A 336 8.77 5.82 1.36
CA SER A 336 10.14 5.53 0.93
C SER A 336 10.70 6.66 0.09
N SER A 337 12.03 6.84 0.12
CA SER A 337 12.73 7.81 -0.75
C SER A 337 12.99 7.30 -2.16
N GLY A 338 12.69 6.03 -2.43
CA GLY A 338 12.87 5.40 -3.72
C GLY A 338 11.78 4.39 -4.01
N THR A 339 11.72 3.93 -5.26
CA THR A 339 10.68 3.02 -5.76
C THR A 339 10.95 1.55 -5.46
N ALA A 340 12.04 1.21 -4.77
CA ALA A 340 12.35 -0.14 -4.34
C ALA A 340 13.13 -0.10 -3.01
N LEU A 341 12.95 -1.13 -2.20
CA LEU A 341 13.71 -1.37 -0.99
C LEU A 341 14.62 -2.57 -1.18
N GLU A 342 15.76 -2.56 -0.50
CA GLU A 342 16.73 -3.64 -0.52
C GLU A 342 17.12 -4.01 0.91
N ASN A 343 17.17 -5.31 1.18
CA ASN A 343 17.77 -5.87 2.37
C ASN A 343 18.80 -6.93 1.94
N PHE A 344 19.98 -6.93 2.55
CA PHE A 344 21.01 -7.91 2.23
C PHE A 344 21.85 -8.27 3.46
N ASN A 345 22.41 -9.48 3.42
CA ASN A 345 23.36 -9.99 4.40
C ASN A 345 24.62 -10.47 3.68
N MET A 346 25.79 -10.22 4.27
CA MET A 346 27.07 -10.69 3.77
C MET A 346 27.73 -11.61 4.79
N SER A 347 28.26 -12.74 4.31
CA SER A 347 29.01 -13.69 5.13
C SER A 347 30.37 -13.94 4.49
N ILE A 348 31.44 -13.83 5.28
CA ILE A 348 32.82 -14.06 4.85
C ILE A 348 33.25 -15.42 5.37
N GLY A 349 33.67 -16.30 4.46
CA GLY A 349 34.19 -17.63 4.75
C GLY A 349 35.67 -17.72 4.43
N GLN A 350 36.45 -18.29 5.35
CA GLN A 350 37.83 -18.67 5.09
C GLN A 350 38.06 -20.06 5.69
N SER A 351 38.74 -20.92 4.95
CA SER A 351 39.14 -22.25 5.40
C SER A 351 40.66 -22.38 5.35
N ILE A 352 41.23 -23.28 6.15
CA ILE A 352 42.63 -23.69 6.00
C ILE A 352 42.82 -24.69 4.85
N ASP A 353 41.73 -25.35 4.43
CA ASP A 353 41.72 -26.34 3.36
C ASP A 353 41.59 -25.70 1.96
N ASP A 354 41.13 -24.45 1.89
CA ASP A 354 41.00 -23.68 0.65
C ASP A 354 41.82 -22.38 0.77
N PRO A 355 42.84 -22.17 -0.08
CA PRO A 355 43.63 -20.94 -0.06
C PRO A 355 42.82 -19.69 -0.45
N LEU A 356 41.61 -19.86 -1.02
CA LEU A 356 40.75 -18.75 -1.41
C LEU A 356 39.80 -18.35 -0.28
N GLN A 357 39.72 -17.05 0.00
CA GLN A 357 38.67 -16.49 0.83
C GLN A 357 37.40 -16.34 -0.01
N THR A 358 36.25 -16.71 0.55
CA THR A 358 34.95 -16.57 -0.08
C THR A 358 34.09 -15.56 0.65
N ILE A 359 33.21 -14.88 -0.09
CA ILE A 359 32.20 -14.02 0.48
C ILE A 359 30.89 -14.23 -0.26
N SER A 360 29.83 -14.47 0.50
CA SER A 360 28.48 -14.66 -0.03
C SER A 360 27.60 -13.49 0.38
N ILE A 361 26.90 -12.90 -0.60
CA ILE A 361 25.94 -11.82 -0.40
C ILE A 361 24.54 -12.29 -0.81
N ASN A 362 23.62 -12.24 0.15
CA ASN A 362 22.26 -12.72 0.00
C ASN A 362 21.32 -11.56 0.25
N GLY A 363 20.57 -11.16 -0.77
CA GLY A 363 19.71 -10.00 -0.72
C GLY A 363 18.32 -10.23 -1.30
N THR A 364 17.39 -9.39 -0.86
CA THR A 364 16.02 -9.31 -1.35
C THR A 364 15.72 -7.87 -1.71
N ILE A 365 15.25 -7.66 -2.93
CA ILE A 365 14.78 -6.38 -3.45
C ILE A 365 13.27 -6.46 -3.56
N LYS A 366 12.57 -5.50 -2.95
CA LYS A 366 11.13 -5.36 -3.03
C LYS A 366 10.79 -4.07 -3.75
N GLY A 367 10.17 -4.19 -4.92
CA GLY A 367 9.67 -3.03 -5.64
C GLY A 367 8.38 -2.50 -5.04
N LEU A 368 8.22 -1.18 -5.08
CA LEU A 368 7.10 -0.46 -4.50
C LEU A 368 6.20 0.07 -5.61
N THR A 369 4.89 0.06 -5.40
CA THR A 369 3.92 0.61 -6.36
C THR A 369 3.29 1.90 -5.86
N ALA A 370 3.15 2.88 -6.74
CA ALA A 370 2.39 4.10 -6.49
C ALA A 370 0.92 3.99 -6.97
N ILE A 371 0.50 2.81 -7.44
CA ILE A 371 -0.85 2.53 -7.91
C ILE A 371 -1.80 2.46 -6.71
N THR A 372 -2.95 3.12 -6.81
CA THR A 372 -3.98 3.15 -5.76
C THR A 372 -4.90 1.93 -5.79
N PRO A 373 -5.47 1.52 -4.63
CA PRO A 373 -6.41 0.40 -4.55
C PRO A 373 -7.70 0.51 -5.35
N SER A 374 -8.06 1.67 -5.93
CA SER A 374 -9.19 1.81 -6.88
C SER A 374 -9.44 3.26 -7.30
N GLY A 375 -9.07 3.63 -8.53
CA GLY A 375 -9.57 4.85 -9.19
C GLY A 375 -9.27 6.20 -8.50
N SER A 376 -9.70 7.28 -9.15
CA SER A 376 -9.39 8.67 -8.77
C SER A 376 -9.95 9.16 -7.43
N ILE A 377 -10.77 8.36 -6.74
CA ILE A 377 -11.56 8.77 -5.57
C ILE A 377 -10.84 8.45 -4.24
N TYR A 378 -9.83 7.58 -4.25
CA TYR A 378 -9.34 6.94 -3.02
C TYR A 378 -7.85 7.17 -2.71
N GLY A 379 -7.35 8.39 -2.89
CA GLY A 379 -6.09 8.80 -2.28
C GLY A 379 -4.85 8.14 -2.88
N GLY A 380 -4.33 8.74 -3.94
CA GLY A 380 -3.04 8.46 -4.56
C GLY A 380 -3.06 8.89 -6.01
N SER A 381 -1.91 8.82 -6.67
CA SER A 381 -1.81 9.27 -8.06
C SER A 381 -2.58 8.26 -8.91
N ASP A 382 -3.79 8.61 -9.36
CA ASP A 382 -4.40 8.10 -10.57
C ASP A 382 -4.67 9.35 -11.43
N ASN A 383 -3.61 9.92 -12.01
CA ASN A 383 -3.77 10.83 -13.13
C ASN A 383 -4.35 10.03 -14.30
N TYR A 384 -5.67 9.83 -14.28
CA TYR A 384 -6.45 9.24 -15.37
C TYR A 384 -6.50 10.18 -16.60
N SER A 385 -5.88 11.36 -16.52
CA SER A 385 -5.82 12.37 -17.58
C SER A 385 -4.63 12.20 -18.55
N THR A 386 -3.71 11.27 -18.28
CA THR A 386 -2.67 10.90 -19.27
C THR A 386 -2.98 9.51 -19.82
N PRO A 387 -2.92 9.31 -21.16
CA PRO A 387 -3.12 7.99 -21.76
C PRO A 387 -2.16 6.96 -21.13
N PRO A 388 -2.42 5.64 -21.28
CA PRO A 388 -1.70 4.53 -20.60
C PRO A 388 -0.19 4.42 -20.91
N SER A 389 0.42 5.44 -21.51
CA SER A 389 1.79 5.48 -22.01
C SER A 389 2.76 6.32 -21.16
N GLN A 390 2.45 6.60 -19.89
CA GLN A 390 3.49 6.88 -18.90
C GLN A 390 3.43 5.81 -17.82
N ASP A 391 4.25 4.79 -18.03
CA ASP A 391 4.42 3.59 -17.23
C ASP A 391 4.59 3.91 -15.74
N LYS A 392 3.52 3.81 -14.96
CA LYS A 392 3.70 3.50 -13.54
C LYS A 392 4.22 2.09 -13.48
N ASN A 393 5.53 1.98 -13.32
CA ASN A 393 6.22 0.71 -13.17
C ASN A 393 5.49 -0.16 -12.15
N THR A 394 5.20 -1.40 -12.54
CA THR A 394 4.72 -2.43 -11.63
C THR A 394 5.74 -2.61 -10.48
N PRO A 395 5.33 -3.16 -9.32
CA PRO A 395 6.26 -3.55 -8.27
C PRO A 395 7.48 -4.29 -8.84
N TYR A 396 7.24 -5.29 -9.71
CA TYR A 396 8.31 -6.06 -10.32
C TYR A 396 9.22 -5.24 -11.25
N ALA A 397 8.67 -4.32 -12.04
CA ALA A 397 9.48 -3.43 -12.89
C ALA A 397 10.40 -2.52 -12.05
N ASN A 398 9.91 -1.98 -10.92
CA ASN A 398 10.72 -1.20 -10.01
C ASN A 398 11.82 -2.04 -9.33
N ALA A 399 11.51 -3.28 -8.93
CA ALA A 399 12.51 -4.21 -8.40
C ALA A 399 13.60 -4.52 -9.45
N THR A 400 13.21 -4.71 -10.71
CA THR A 400 14.12 -5.00 -11.83
C THR A 400 15.06 -3.81 -12.10
N ILE A 401 14.53 -2.58 -12.10
CA ILE A 401 15.35 -1.37 -12.25
C ILE A 401 16.40 -1.28 -11.15
N LYS A 402 15.99 -1.50 -9.89
CA LYS A 402 16.92 -1.52 -8.74
C LYS A 402 17.97 -2.61 -8.88
N TYR A 403 17.57 -3.83 -9.26
CA TYR A 403 18.50 -4.94 -9.50
C TYR A 403 19.53 -4.60 -10.58
N ASN A 404 19.09 -4.01 -11.70
CA ASN A 404 19.98 -3.60 -12.78
C ASN A 404 20.98 -2.52 -12.33
N ILE A 405 20.57 -1.58 -11.49
CA ILE A 405 21.47 -0.56 -10.93
C ILE A 405 22.56 -1.22 -10.07
N ILE A 406 22.19 -2.12 -9.15
CA ILE A 406 23.18 -2.71 -8.22
C ILE A 406 24.10 -3.73 -8.91
N SER A 407 23.58 -4.46 -9.90
CA SER A 407 24.31 -5.53 -10.61
C SER A 407 25.05 -5.06 -11.86
N ASN A 408 24.95 -3.77 -12.21
CA ASN A 408 25.41 -3.24 -13.50
C ASN A 408 24.77 -4.00 -14.69
N SER A 409 23.45 -4.09 -14.68
CA SER A 409 22.61 -4.80 -15.67
C SER A 409 23.00 -6.28 -15.83
N GLY A 410 23.31 -6.95 -14.71
CA GLY A 410 23.76 -8.34 -14.68
C GLY A 410 25.16 -8.60 -15.23
N GLN A 411 25.92 -7.56 -15.58
CA GLN A 411 27.30 -7.71 -16.06
C GLN A 411 28.31 -7.81 -14.93
N PHE A 412 27.94 -7.38 -13.72
CA PHE A 412 28.83 -7.29 -12.56
C PHE A 412 30.09 -6.47 -12.88
N GLY A 413 31.22 -6.75 -12.23
CA GLY A 413 32.47 -6.02 -12.45
C GLY A 413 32.73 -4.91 -11.41
N TYR A 414 33.84 -4.18 -11.59
CA TYR A 414 34.23 -3.09 -10.69
C TYR A 414 33.20 -1.97 -10.53
N ASN A 415 32.33 -1.80 -11.54
CA ASN A 415 31.28 -0.77 -11.53
C ASN A 415 30.05 -1.19 -10.73
N SER A 416 29.85 -2.49 -10.50
CA SER A 416 28.72 -2.99 -9.73
C SER A 416 28.78 -2.53 -8.28
N VAL A 417 27.63 -2.10 -7.77
CA VAL A 417 27.48 -1.72 -6.37
C VAL A 417 27.69 -2.93 -5.46
N ILE A 418 27.24 -4.11 -5.88
CA ILE A 418 27.46 -5.37 -5.16
C ILE A 418 28.95 -5.64 -4.96
N TYR A 419 29.76 -5.51 -6.01
CA TYR A 419 31.22 -5.70 -5.90
C TYR A 419 31.85 -4.67 -4.95
N LYS A 420 31.46 -3.40 -5.08
CA LYS A 420 31.94 -2.34 -4.19
C LYS A 420 31.60 -2.61 -2.71
N ARG A 421 30.41 -3.15 -2.42
CA ARG A 421 30.00 -3.54 -1.06
C ARG A 421 30.89 -4.65 -0.50
N ILE A 422 31.18 -5.65 -1.32
CA ILE A 422 32.04 -6.78 -0.96
C ILE A 422 33.48 -6.33 -0.68
N THR A 423 34.05 -5.55 -1.59
CA THR A 423 35.42 -5.03 -1.44
C THR A 423 35.55 -4.07 -0.26
N ASN A 424 34.47 -3.40 0.15
CA ASN A 424 34.46 -2.61 1.38
C ASN A 424 34.33 -3.46 2.65
N ALA A 425 33.81 -4.69 2.56
CA ALA A 425 33.63 -5.57 3.71
C ALA A 425 34.90 -6.34 4.12
N SER A 426 35.90 -6.44 3.23
CA SER A 426 37.17 -7.13 3.47
C SER A 426 38.34 -6.34 2.87
N LEU A 427 39.53 -6.48 3.46
CA LEU A 427 40.74 -5.79 3.01
C LEU A 427 41.40 -6.44 1.78
N LEU A 428 40.94 -7.64 1.38
CA LEU A 428 41.49 -8.38 0.24
C LEU A 428 40.77 -8.02 -1.08
N PRO A 429 41.49 -7.99 -2.21
CA PRO A 429 40.87 -7.81 -3.51
C PRO A 429 40.15 -9.11 -3.94
N PHE A 430 38.84 -9.03 -4.12
CA PHE A 430 38.05 -10.13 -4.70
C PHE A 430 38.02 -10.06 -6.22
N ASN A 431 37.80 -11.21 -6.85
CA ASN A 431 37.51 -11.24 -8.28
C ASN A 431 36.23 -10.44 -8.56
N PRO A 432 36.22 -9.50 -9.51
CA PRO A 432 35.05 -8.69 -9.84
C PRO A 432 33.91 -9.47 -10.53
N ILE A 433 34.18 -10.70 -10.95
CA ILE A 433 33.21 -11.63 -11.54
C ILE A 433 32.81 -12.65 -10.45
N PRO A 434 31.51 -12.76 -10.11
CA PRO A 434 31.04 -13.73 -9.12
C PRO A 434 31.35 -15.18 -9.54
N LYS A 435 31.63 -16.04 -8.57
CA LYS A 435 31.75 -17.51 -8.74
C LYS A 435 30.39 -18.14 -9.06
N SER A 436 29.33 -17.66 -8.41
CA SER A 436 27.95 -18.11 -8.63
C SER A 436 26.98 -16.95 -8.48
N VAL A 437 25.90 -17.00 -9.25
CA VAL A 437 24.79 -16.04 -9.21
C VAL A 437 23.49 -16.84 -9.29
N ASN A 438 22.69 -16.77 -8.24
CA ASN A 438 21.37 -17.36 -8.16
C ASN A 438 20.34 -16.23 -8.01
N LEU A 439 19.29 -16.25 -8.84
CA LEU A 439 18.22 -15.26 -8.83
C LEU A 439 16.87 -15.96 -8.67
N GLY A 440 16.07 -15.49 -7.71
CA GLY A 440 14.66 -15.87 -7.57
C GLY A 440 13.77 -14.68 -7.90
N LEU A 441 12.83 -14.85 -8.83
CA LEU A 441 11.96 -13.78 -9.34
C LEU A 441 10.51 -14.06 -8.93
N ASN A 442 9.84 -13.08 -8.32
CA ASN A 442 8.42 -13.14 -8.02
C ASN A 442 7.71 -11.89 -8.54
N GLU A 443 7.06 -12.04 -9.69
CA GLU A 443 6.35 -10.93 -10.36
C GLU A 443 5.10 -10.47 -9.60
N PHE A 444 4.44 -11.39 -8.88
CA PHE A 444 3.21 -11.10 -8.15
C PHE A 444 3.46 -10.29 -6.88
N THR A 445 4.51 -10.62 -6.13
CA THR A 445 4.89 -9.86 -4.93
C THR A 445 5.81 -8.68 -5.25
N GLY A 446 6.35 -8.62 -6.48
CA GLY A 446 7.30 -7.60 -6.90
C GLY A 446 8.68 -7.76 -6.24
N GLU A 447 9.09 -9.00 -5.98
CA GLU A 447 10.31 -9.31 -5.23
C GLU A 447 11.35 -10.01 -6.11
N ILE A 448 12.61 -9.61 -5.95
CA ILE A 448 13.77 -10.24 -6.57
C ILE A 448 14.73 -10.64 -5.44
N THR A 449 15.00 -11.93 -5.33
CA THR A 449 16.00 -12.48 -4.40
C THR A 449 17.27 -12.79 -5.18
N TYR A 450 18.42 -12.49 -4.58
CA TYR A 450 19.71 -12.81 -5.16
C TYR A 450 20.62 -13.45 -4.12
N ASP A 451 21.39 -14.43 -4.55
CA ASP A 451 22.43 -15.12 -3.78
C ASP A 451 23.66 -15.21 -4.67
N MET A 452 24.73 -14.54 -4.26
CA MET A 452 25.96 -14.45 -5.05
C MET A 452 27.16 -14.77 -4.18
N THR A 453 28.10 -15.54 -4.74
CA THR A 453 29.37 -15.84 -4.06
C THR A 453 30.54 -15.33 -4.87
N PHE A 454 31.49 -14.69 -4.19
CA PHE A 454 32.74 -14.18 -4.75
C PHE A 454 33.92 -14.84 -4.03
N ASP A 455 35.05 -14.94 -4.71
CA ASP A 455 36.29 -15.48 -4.17
C ASP A 455 37.49 -14.60 -4.52
N THR A 456 38.60 -14.79 -3.81
CA THR A 456 39.87 -14.08 -4.05
C THR A 456 40.69 -14.68 -5.20
N ARG A 457 40.04 -15.40 -6.14
CA ARG A 457 40.76 -15.97 -7.29
C ARG A 457 41.30 -14.84 -8.18
N PRO A 458 42.48 -15.01 -8.80
CA PRO A 458 42.98 -14.03 -9.76
C PRO A 458 41.99 -13.81 -10.92
N CYS A 459 42.03 -12.63 -11.54
CA CYS A 459 41.31 -12.39 -12.79
C CYS A 459 41.88 -13.28 -13.90
N ASN A 460 41.01 -13.71 -14.83
CA ASN A 460 41.44 -14.49 -15.98
C ASN A 460 42.43 -13.65 -16.83
N PHE A 461 43.47 -14.29 -17.32
CA PHE A 461 44.49 -13.68 -18.17
C PHE A 461 43.90 -13.28 -19.52
N ILE A 462 42.95 -14.08 -20.02
CA ILE A 462 42.23 -13.83 -21.27
C ILE A 462 40.84 -13.27 -20.96
N GLU A 463 40.64 -11.96 -21.17
CA GLU A 463 39.34 -11.32 -20.94
C GLU A 463 38.24 -11.96 -21.81
N GLY A 464 37.01 -11.98 -21.32
CA GLY A 464 35.86 -12.59 -22.02
C GLY A 464 35.73 -14.11 -21.80
N THR A 465 36.68 -14.74 -21.11
CA THR A 465 36.54 -16.11 -20.62
C THR A 465 35.77 -16.12 -19.29
N LEU A 466 34.86 -17.09 -19.14
CA LEU A 466 34.15 -17.41 -17.91
C LEU A 466 35.04 -18.21 -16.94
N ALA A 467 35.85 -19.13 -17.48
CA ALA A 467 36.81 -19.91 -16.72
C ALA A 467 38.08 -20.13 -17.54
N GLU A 468 39.20 -20.16 -16.83
CA GLU A 468 40.52 -20.44 -17.37
C GLU A 468 41.20 -21.48 -16.47
N ASN A 469 41.62 -22.59 -17.07
CA ASN A 469 42.41 -23.60 -16.39
C ASN A 469 43.71 -23.81 -17.16
N ILE A 470 44.82 -23.44 -16.53
CA ILE A 470 46.16 -23.61 -17.06
C ILE A 470 46.86 -24.64 -16.17
N SER A 471 47.31 -25.71 -16.80
CA SER A 471 48.17 -26.71 -16.15
C SER A 471 49.51 -26.75 -16.86
N VAL A 472 50.59 -26.75 -16.07
CA VAL A 472 51.96 -26.89 -16.56
C VAL A 472 52.58 -28.04 -15.79
N ASN A 473 53.15 -28.99 -16.52
CA ASN A 473 53.83 -30.13 -15.95
C ASN A 473 55.24 -30.22 -16.54
N ASP A 474 56.24 -30.08 -15.68
CA ASP A 474 57.64 -30.24 -16.04
C ASP A 474 58.12 -31.65 -15.71
N THR A 475 58.70 -32.31 -16.71
CA THR A 475 59.35 -33.61 -16.59
C THR A 475 60.85 -33.42 -16.70
N TYR A 476 61.54 -33.74 -15.62
CA TYR A 476 63.00 -33.67 -15.55
C TYR A 476 63.66 -34.92 -16.17
N PRO A 477 64.88 -34.79 -16.73
CA PRO A 477 65.66 -35.91 -17.25
C PRO A 477 65.86 -37.04 -16.25
N GLY A 478 65.50 -38.25 -16.66
CA GLY A 478 65.87 -39.50 -16.02
C GLY A 478 67.07 -40.14 -16.70
N ASP A 479 67.73 -41.05 -15.99
CA ASP A 479 68.84 -41.83 -16.56
C ASP A 479 68.29 -42.87 -17.54
N VAL A 480 68.90 -42.99 -18.72
CA VAL A 480 68.50 -44.01 -19.70
C VAL A 480 69.30 -45.29 -19.41
N PHE A 481 68.58 -46.37 -19.09
CA PHE A 481 69.17 -47.67 -18.82
C PHE A 481 68.41 -48.80 -19.52
N ALA A 482 69.13 -49.86 -19.90
CA ALA A 482 68.54 -51.08 -20.41
C ALA A 482 68.37 -52.10 -19.27
N ILE A 483 67.22 -52.78 -19.26
CA ILE A 483 66.94 -53.90 -18.36
C ILE A 483 67.00 -55.18 -19.19
N ILE A 484 68.04 -55.99 -18.97
CA ILE A 484 68.22 -57.25 -19.71
C ILE A 484 67.85 -58.42 -18.80
N PRO A 485 66.71 -59.09 -19.03
CA PRO A 485 66.32 -60.25 -18.24
C PRO A 485 67.19 -61.45 -18.61
N VAL A 486 67.86 -62.05 -17.61
CA VAL A 486 68.65 -63.28 -17.77
C VAL A 486 67.96 -64.40 -17.00
N LEU A 487 67.47 -65.40 -17.73
CA LEU A 487 66.80 -66.57 -17.15
C LEU A 487 67.73 -67.31 -16.18
N GLY A 488 67.25 -67.54 -14.95
CA GLY A 488 67.99 -68.25 -13.89
C GLY A 488 68.86 -67.39 -12.97
N ARG A 489 68.91 -66.06 -13.16
CA ARG A 489 69.66 -65.15 -12.27
C ARG A 489 68.84 -64.79 -11.03
N SER A 490 69.29 -65.20 -9.84
CA SER A 490 68.59 -64.99 -8.56
C SER A 490 68.49 -63.52 -8.12
N THR A 491 69.39 -62.65 -8.61
CA THR A 491 69.43 -61.21 -8.28
C THR A 491 68.62 -60.34 -9.24
N GLY A 492 67.86 -60.95 -10.16
CA GLY A 492 67.02 -60.25 -11.13
C GLY A 492 67.77 -59.84 -12.41
N PRO A 493 67.17 -58.97 -13.24
CA PRO A 493 67.74 -58.50 -14.51
C PRO A 493 69.04 -57.71 -14.34
N VAL A 494 69.86 -57.64 -15.39
CA VAL A 494 71.02 -56.74 -15.42
C VAL A 494 70.54 -55.34 -15.81
N LEU A 495 70.84 -54.34 -14.97
CA LEU A 495 70.63 -52.93 -15.28
C LEU A 495 71.90 -52.38 -15.92
N GLN A 496 71.82 -51.92 -17.17
CA GLN A 496 72.93 -51.31 -17.88
C GLN A 496 72.64 -49.84 -18.15
N TYR A 497 73.43 -48.94 -17.57
CA TYR A 497 73.35 -47.52 -17.90
C TYR A 497 73.85 -47.28 -19.33
N LEU A 498 73.08 -46.56 -20.15
CA LEU A 498 73.37 -46.32 -21.56
C LEU A 498 74.17 -45.03 -21.80
N GLY A 499 74.60 -44.34 -20.73
CA GLY A 499 75.44 -43.15 -20.84
C GLY A 499 74.70 -41.87 -21.26
N SER A 500 73.37 -41.88 -21.27
CA SER A 500 72.54 -40.73 -21.61
C SER A 500 71.42 -40.50 -20.61
N ARG A 501 70.84 -39.30 -20.64
CA ARG A 501 69.63 -38.93 -19.88
C ARG A 501 68.53 -38.57 -20.87
N THR A 502 67.27 -38.73 -20.46
CA THR A 502 66.13 -38.29 -21.26
C THR A 502 66.11 -36.77 -21.36
N GLU A 503 65.36 -36.25 -22.32
CA GLU A 503 65.17 -34.81 -22.50
C GLU A 503 64.41 -34.15 -21.33
N TYR A 504 64.57 -32.83 -21.17
CA TYR A 504 63.62 -32.04 -20.39
C TYR A 504 62.36 -31.84 -21.23
N LYS A 505 61.21 -32.02 -20.60
CA LYS A 505 59.92 -31.86 -21.26
C LYS A 505 59.00 -30.98 -20.42
N ARG A 506 58.35 -30.00 -21.06
CA ARG A 506 57.25 -29.22 -20.47
C ARG A 506 55.98 -29.49 -21.23
N ASP A 507 54.96 -30.00 -20.55
CA ASP A 507 53.63 -30.14 -21.10
C ASP A 507 52.72 -29.06 -20.50
N ALA A 508 52.06 -28.28 -21.34
CA ALA A 508 51.06 -27.30 -20.90
C ALA A 508 49.71 -27.56 -21.56
N THR A 509 48.66 -27.53 -20.76
CA THR A 509 47.28 -27.56 -21.24
C THR A 509 46.56 -26.31 -20.77
N ILE A 510 46.00 -25.58 -21.74
CA ILE A 510 45.21 -24.37 -21.52
C ILE A 510 43.78 -24.72 -21.93
N ASP A 511 42.85 -24.60 -20.99
CA ASP A 511 41.42 -24.81 -21.20
C ASP A 511 40.66 -23.51 -20.86
N LEU A 512 40.02 -22.96 -21.87
CA LEU A 512 39.28 -21.70 -21.79
C LEU A 512 37.81 -21.97 -22.04
N LEU A 513 36.97 -21.49 -21.15
CA LEU A 513 35.52 -21.48 -21.32
C LEU A 513 35.08 -20.07 -21.66
N PHE A 514 34.53 -19.85 -22.84
CA PHE A 514 33.94 -18.59 -23.27
C PHE A 514 32.44 -18.58 -23.03
N SER A 515 31.89 -17.40 -22.76
CA SER A 515 30.44 -17.23 -22.79
C SER A 515 29.93 -17.33 -24.24
N PRO A 516 28.91 -18.17 -24.51
CA PRO A 516 28.29 -18.22 -25.83
C PRO A 516 27.53 -16.93 -26.19
N TYR A 517 27.33 -16.00 -25.23
CA TYR A 517 26.49 -14.81 -25.39
C TYR A 517 27.27 -13.47 -25.33
N LEU A 518 28.52 -13.42 -24.86
CA LEU A 518 29.28 -12.18 -24.58
C LEU A 518 30.49 -11.92 -25.50
N LEU A 519 30.53 -12.46 -26.72
CA LEU A 519 31.60 -12.16 -27.68
C LEU A 519 31.30 -10.88 -28.48
N THR A 520 31.22 -9.74 -27.79
CA THR A 520 31.26 -8.41 -28.42
C THR A 520 32.50 -7.66 -27.94
N SER A 521 33.30 -7.21 -28.91
CA SER A 521 34.64 -6.66 -28.77
C SER A 521 34.74 -5.44 -27.86
N GLY A 522 35.83 -5.38 -27.10
CA GLY A 522 36.52 -4.13 -26.79
C GLY A 522 36.48 -3.69 -25.32
N ASN A 523 37.67 -3.80 -24.70
CA ASN A 523 38.17 -3.07 -23.55
C ASN A 523 37.84 -3.59 -22.14
N ASN A 524 38.91 -4.19 -21.58
CA ASN A 524 39.24 -4.32 -20.17
C ASN A 524 38.34 -5.26 -19.40
N CYS A 525 38.82 -5.63 -18.23
CA CYS A 525 38.02 -6.05 -17.07
C CYS A 525 37.01 -4.95 -16.62
N SER A 526 36.43 -4.18 -17.53
CA SER A 526 35.26 -3.34 -17.37
C SER A 526 34.09 -3.95 -18.14
N ALA A 527 33.12 -4.45 -17.39
CA ALA A 527 31.77 -4.68 -17.89
C ALA A 527 31.22 -3.40 -18.55
N GLY A 528 31.19 -3.34 -19.88
CA GLY A 528 30.73 -2.17 -20.59
C GLY A 528 30.84 -2.23 -22.11
N ALA A 529 30.02 -3.06 -22.74
CA ALA A 529 29.37 -2.77 -24.03
C ALA A 529 28.53 -3.97 -24.50
N LEU A 530 27.22 -3.96 -24.22
CA LEU A 530 26.28 -4.60 -25.14
C LEU A 530 26.04 -3.61 -26.28
N PRO A 531 26.15 -4.02 -27.56
CA PRO A 531 25.59 -3.22 -28.64
C PRO A 531 24.07 -3.28 -28.47
N TYR A 532 23.46 -2.15 -28.13
CA TYR A 532 22.03 -1.96 -28.41
C TYR A 532 21.81 -2.20 -29.91
N PRO A 533 20.72 -2.86 -30.34
CA PRO A 533 20.30 -2.77 -31.72
C PRO A 533 20.02 -1.29 -31.98
N ASN A 534 20.79 -0.67 -32.87
CA ASN A 534 20.38 0.60 -33.42
C ASN A 534 19.01 0.40 -34.08
N ALA A 535 18.15 1.43 -34.10
CA ALA A 535 16.79 1.35 -34.63
C ALA A 535 16.71 1.12 -36.16
N ASN A 536 17.82 0.72 -36.78
CA ASN A 536 17.90 0.24 -38.15
C ASN A 536 18.12 -1.26 -38.06
N ASN A 537 17.33 -2.07 -38.78
CA ASN A 537 17.30 -3.54 -38.72
C ASN A 537 18.61 -4.26 -39.15
N ASP A 538 19.79 -3.77 -38.75
CA ASP A 538 21.05 -4.47 -38.83
C ASP A 538 21.08 -5.50 -37.70
N ILE A 539 20.59 -6.71 -38.02
CA ILE A 539 20.85 -7.93 -37.25
C ILE A 539 22.32 -7.91 -36.82
N PRO A 540 22.67 -8.01 -35.52
CA PRO A 540 24.07 -7.91 -35.10
C PRO A 540 24.88 -9.02 -35.75
N VAL A 541 25.65 -8.64 -36.79
CA VAL A 541 26.49 -9.49 -37.65
C VAL A 541 27.59 -10.23 -36.85
N TYR A 542 27.74 -9.94 -35.56
CA TYR A 542 28.72 -10.55 -34.67
C TYR A 542 28.35 -11.95 -34.15
N ARG A 543 27.07 -12.35 -34.14
CA ARG A 543 26.68 -13.71 -33.68
C ARG A 543 27.20 -14.82 -34.59
N TYR A 544 27.38 -14.56 -35.88
CA TYR A 544 27.73 -15.60 -36.87
C TYR A 544 29.24 -15.75 -37.11
N ARG A 545 30.07 -14.74 -36.83
CA ARG A 545 31.53 -14.82 -37.07
C ARG A 545 32.30 -15.60 -36.00
N ASN A 546 31.84 -15.58 -34.75
CA ASN A 546 32.59 -16.14 -33.60
C ASN A 546 32.18 -17.58 -33.23
N LEU A 547 31.02 -18.06 -33.70
CA LEU A 547 30.63 -19.47 -33.61
C LEU A 547 31.36 -20.36 -34.63
N LEU A 548 31.99 -19.77 -35.65
CA LEU A 548 32.63 -20.50 -36.76
C LEU A 548 34.16 -20.40 -36.79
N LEU A 549 34.76 -19.43 -36.09
CA LEU A 549 36.22 -19.22 -36.08
C LEU A 549 36.82 -19.59 -34.73
N LYS A 550 37.92 -20.34 -34.74
CA LYS A 550 38.64 -20.74 -33.53
C LYS A 550 39.25 -19.50 -32.84
N PRO A 551 39.26 -19.42 -31.50
CA PRO A 551 39.85 -18.30 -30.76
C PRO A 551 41.32 -18.02 -31.11
N SER A 552 42.11 -19.04 -31.45
CA SER A 552 43.50 -18.91 -31.90
C SER A 552 43.69 -18.15 -33.23
N LEU A 553 42.63 -17.95 -34.01
CA LEU A 553 42.67 -17.35 -35.33
C LEU A 553 42.07 -15.93 -35.37
N HIS A 554 41.47 -15.46 -34.29
CA HIS A 554 40.70 -14.23 -34.27
C HIS A 554 41.20 -13.24 -33.21
N GLU A 555 41.39 -11.97 -33.58
CA GLU A 555 41.77 -10.92 -32.62
C GLU A 555 40.57 -10.43 -31.79
N PRO A 556 40.74 -10.09 -30.50
CA PRO A 556 42.00 -9.96 -29.77
C PRO A 556 42.50 -11.28 -29.11
N TYR A 557 41.76 -12.38 -29.25
CA TYR A 557 42.06 -13.64 -28.54
C TYR A 557 43.36 -14.29 -29.03
N ARG A 558 43.62 -14.23 -30.33
CA ARG A 558 44.84 -14.76 -30.94
C ARG A 558 46.10 -14.16 -30.30
N SER A 559 46.23 -12.84 -30.27
CA SER A 559 47.39 -12.17 -29.69
C SER A 559 47.56 -12.50 -28.20
N ARG A 560 46.45 -12.57 -27.45
CA ARG A 560 46.46 -12.92 -26.01
C ARG A 560 46.87 -14.36 -25.75
N ILE A 561 46.31 -15.31 -26.49
CA ILE A 561 46.69 -16.72 -26.42
C ILE A 561 48.18 -16.86 -26.77
N ASN A 562 48.66 -16.20 -27.82
CA ASN A 562 50.08 -16.24 -28.18
C ASN A 562 50.98 -15.64 -27.09
N ASN A 563 50.57 -14.55 -26.45
CA ASN A 563 51.32 -13.96 -25.34
C ASN A 563 51.36 -14.90 -24.12
N LEU A 564 50.25 -15.57 -23.81
CA LEU A 564 50.20 -16.59 -22.76
C LEU A 564 51.09 -17.79 -23.09
N ILE A 565 51.06 -18.26 -24.34
CA ILE A 565 51.94 -19.35 -24.79
C ILE A 565 53.40 -18.94 -24.69
N ALA A 566 53.73 -17.70 -25.05
CA ALA A 566 55.08 -17.17 -24.94
C ALA A 566 55.56 -17.06 -23.48
N SER A 567 54.68 -16.73 -22.53
CA SER A 567 55.03 -16.68 -21.11
C SER A 567 55.17 -18.07 -20.46
N LEU A 568 54.45 -19.08 -20.96
CA LEU A 568 54.58 -20.47 -20.51
C LEU A 568 55.78 -21.20 -21.16
N SER A 569 56.27 -20.69 -22.29
CA SER A 569 57.37 -21.27 -23.04
C SER A 569 58.69 -21.22 -22.24
N PRO A 570 59.50 -22.28 -22.28
CA PRO A 570 60.83 -22.27 -21.65
C PRO A 570 61.82 -21.35 -22.37
N ALA A 571 61.49 -20.78 -23.53
CA ALA A 571 62.40 -20.00 -24.37
C ALA A 571 63.10 -18.82 -23.67
N PHE A 572 62.51 -18.26 -22.62
CA PHE A 572 63.03 -17.11 -21.88
C PHE A 572 63.56 -17.47 -20.48
N GLU A 573 63.61 -18.75 -20.13
CA GLU A 573 64.18 -19.21 -18.88
C GLU A 573 65.71 -19.20 -18.93
N THR A 574 66.34 -18.82 -17.83
CA THR A 574 67.80 -18.76 -17.73
C THR A 574 68.40 -20.15 -17.85
N GLY A 575 69.41 -20.29 -18.73
CA GLY A 575 70.11 -21.54 -18.92
C GLY A 575 69.50 -22.45 -19.97
N ILE A 576 68.54 -22.01 -20.81
CA ILE A 576 68.02 -22.81 -21.91
C ILE A 576 68.89 -22.63 -23.15
N ARG A 577 69.46 -23.73 -23.67
CA ARG A 577 70.35 -23.73 -24.84
C ARG A 577 69.57 -23.89 -26.15
N LYS A 578 68.67 -24.86 -26.21
CA LYS A 578 67.76 -25.11 -27.32
C LYS A 578 66.42 -25.61 -26.81
N PHE A 579 65.38 -25.31 -27.56
CA PHE A 579 64.04 -25.80 -27.32
C PHE A 579 63.34 -26.09 -28.65
N PHE A 580 62.44 -27.05 -28.62
CA PHE A 580 61.61 -27.45 -29.74
C PHE A 580 60.17 -27.60 -29.24
N LEU A 581 59.21 -27.11 -30.02
CA LEU A 581 57.79 -27.31 -29.77
C LEU A 581 57.31 -28.51 -30.61
N ASN A 582 56.80 -29.54 -29.95
CA ASN A 582 56.10 -30.63 -30.62
C ASN A 582 54.81 -30.12 -31.26
N PRO A 583 54.28 -30.81 -32.30
CA PRO A 583 53.05 -30.38 -32.97
C PRO A 583 51.91 -30.10 -31.97
N PRO A 584 51.40 -28.85 -31.89
CA PRO A 584 50.38 -28.49 -30.92
C PRO A 584 49.05 -29.14 -31.30
N THR A 585 48.22 -29.44 -30.30
CA THR A 585 46.86 -29.96 -30.51
C THR A 585 45.84 -28.99 -29.95
N GLU A 586 44.87 -28.58 -30.76
CA GLU A 586 43.81 -27.65 -30.34
C GLU A 586 42.41 -28.19 -30.67
N SER A 587 41.46 -27.88 -29.80
CA SER A 587 40.04 -28.21 -29.91
C SER A 587 39.19 -26.97 -29.64
N TRP A 588 38.11 -26.80 -30.42
CA TRP A 588 37.12 -25.73 -30.24
C TRP A 588 35.72 -26.32 -30.34
N SER A 589 34.94 -26.18 -29.27
CA SER A 589 33.52 -26.54 -29.21
C SER A 589 32.71 -25.24 -29.16
N PRO A 590 32.24 -24.70 -30.31
CA PRO A 590 31.61 -23.38 -30.34
C PRO A 590 30.31 -23.29 -29.55
N LYS A 591 29.54 -24.39 -29.49
CA LYS A 591 28.27 -24.41 -28.74
C LYS A 591 28.47 -24.43 -27.23
N GLU A 592 29.52 -25.09 -26.78
CA GLU A 592 29.90 -25.15 -25.36
C GLU A 592 30.83 -23.99 -24.98
N GLY A 593 31.30 -23.22 -25.96
CA GLY A 593 32.26 -22.14 -25.77
C GLY A 593 33.64 -22.62 -25.30
N ARG A 594 33.97 -23.91 -25.45
CA ARG A 594 35.18 -24.49 -24.87
C ARG A 594 36.32 -24.56 -25.87
N TYR A 595 37.44 -23.91 -25.56
CA TYR A 595 38.68 -23.96 -26.31
C TYR A 595 39.77 -24.63 -25.48
N THR A 596 40.40 -25.66 -26.03
CA THR A 596 41.52 -26.33 -25.35
C THR A 596 42.70 -26.40 -26.29
N ILE A 597 43.89 -26.02 -25.82
CA ILE A 597 45.15 -26.21 -26.54
C ILE A 597 46.15 -26.94 -25.63
N SER A 598 46.78 -27.97 -26.18
CA SER A 598 47.85 -28.73 -25.52
C SER A 598 49.15 -28.53 -26.27
N LEU A 599 50.18 -28.14 -25.52
CA LEU A 599 51.52 -27.79 -25.99
C LEU A 599 52.54 -28.67 -25.27
N SER A 600 53.60 -29.03 -25.98
CA SER A 600 54.65 -29.88 -25.43
C SER A 600 55.99 -29.42 -25.96
N TRP A 601 56.83 -28.88 -25.07
CA TRP A 601 58.17 -28.44 -25.40
C TRP A 601 59.19 -29.47 -24.94
N VAL A 602 60.22 -29.66 -25.76
CA VAL A 602 61.42 -30.43 -25.44
C VAL A 602 62.59 -29.46 -25.45
N TYR A 603 63.39 -29.42 -24.38
CA TYR A 603 64.47 -28.46 -24.26
C TYR A 603 65.74 -29.04 -23.61
N GLU A 604 66.87 -28.38 -23.84
CA GLU A 604 68.17 -28.65 -23.21
C GLU A 604 68.65 -27.43 -22.41
N LEU A 605 69.23 -27.68 -21.23
CA LEU A 605 69.84 -26.65 -20.40
C LEU A 605 71.35 -26.53 -20.69
N ASP A 606 71.88 -25.31 -20.68
CA ASP A 606 73.31 -25.02 -20.55
C ASP A 606 73.74 -25.34 -19.12
N HIS A 607 74.80 -26.16 -19.02
CA HIS A 607 75.41 -26.55 -17.76
C HIS A 607 76.39 -25.52 -17.22
#